data_AF-A0A0R0G6E5-F1
#
_entry.id   AF-A0A0R0G6E5-F1
#
_cell.length_a   1.000
_cell.length_b   1.000
_cell.length_c   1.000
_cell.angle_alpha   90.00
_cell.angle_beta   90.00
_cell.angle_gamma   90.00
#
_symmetry.space_group_name_H-M   'P 1'
#
loop_
_entity.id
_entity.type
_entity.pdbx_description
1 polymer ?
#
loop_
_entity_poly.entity_id
_entity_poly.type
_entity_poly.pdbx_seq_one_letter_code
_entity_poly.pdbx_strand_id
1 'polypeptide(L)'
;MKDILCVQANKVCHHILLSALSNDLFNVYCSYKESKEIWDSLILKYTVKDVVRQRFIIANYYRWIMNEEKDIKVQINKYHKLLEDLKTKNISLPDNFISKLLIVKLMESWTN
;
A
#
# COMPACT_ATOMS: atom_id res chain seq x y z
N MET A 1 19.47 3.40 39.65
CA MET A 1 19.66 2.11 38.95
C MET A 1 18.68 1.91 37.79
N LYS A 2 17.35 2.09 37.99
CA LYS A 2 16.35 1.96 36.90
C LYS A 2 16.60 2.89 35.70
N ASP A 3 16.97 4.15 35.94
CA ASP A 3 17.19 5.12 34.86
C ASP A 3 18.39 4.76 33.98
N ILE A 4 19.48 4.23 34.56
CA ILE A 4 20.67 3.81 33.82
C ILE A 4 20.34 2.65 32.88
N LEU A 5 19.57 1.66 33.36
CA LEU A 5 19.11 0.55 32.54
C LEU A 5 18.21 1.03 31.39
N CYS A 6 17.32 2.00 31.66
CA CYS A 6 16.45 2.59 30.63
C CYS A 6 17.27 3.32 29.55
N VAL A 7 18.27 4.12 29.94
CA VAL A 7 19.17 4.82 29.00
C VAL A 7 19.98 3.83 28.16
N GLN A 8 20.50 2.76 28.77
CA GLN A 8 21.27 1.75 28.03
C GLN A 8 20.38 0.98 27.05
N ALA A 9 19.16 0.62 27.46
CA ALA A 9 18.18 -0.03 26.59
C ALA A 9 17.84 0.85 25.37
N ASN A 10 17.60 2.16 25.59
CA ASN A 10 17.35 3.09 24.49
C ASN A 10 18.54 3.15 23.53
N LYS A 11 19.79 3.25 24.00
CA LYS A 11 20.98 3.27 23.12
C LYS A 11 21.10 2.02 22.25
N VAL A 12 20.84 0.84 22.82
CA VAL A 12 20.89 -0.44 22.08
C VAL A 12 19.79 -0.49 21.02
N CYS A 13 18.54 -0.16 21.40
CA CYS A 13 17.43 -0.11 20.45
C CYS A 13 17.69 0.90 19.32
N HIS A 14 18.26 2.05 19.65
CA HIS A 14 18.53 3.14 18.72
C HIS A 14 19.51 2.70 17.64
N HIS A 15 20.61 2.07 18.06
CA HIS A 15 21.59 1.52 17.15
C HIS A 15 21.00 0.44 16.24
N ILE A 16 20.22 -0.50 16.79
CA ILE A 16 19.58 -1.56 16.01
C ILE A 16 18.63 -0.98 14.96
N LEU A 17 17.75 -0.06 15.36
CA LEU A 17 16.82 0.59 14.43
C LEU A 17 17.55 1.29 13.30
N LEU A 18 18.56 2.11 13.61
CA LEU A 18 19.32 2.83 12.60
C LEU A 18 20.08 1.89 11.66
N SER A 19 20.64 0.79 12.18
CA SER A 19 21.37 -0.20 11.38
C SER A 19 20.50 -0.94 10.35
N ALA A 20 19.19 -1.02 10.60
CA ALA A 20 18.24 -1.68 9.70
C ALA A 20 17.70 -0.76 8.60
N LEU A 21 17.99 0.55 8.65
CA LEU A 21 17.48 1.53 7.70
C LEU A 21 18.35 1.61 6.45
N SER A 22 17.72 2.00 5.32
CA SER A 22 18.47 2.44 4.15
C SER A 22 19.23 3.73 4.44
N ASN A 23 20.29 4.02 3.67
CA ASN A 23 21.10 5.23 3.83
C ASN A 23 20.25 6.52 3.86
N ASP A 24 19.24 6.62 3.00
CA ASP A 24 18.36 7.79 2.93
C ASP A 24 17.54 7.97 4.22
N LEU A 25 17.04 6.88 4.81
CA LEU A 25 16.28 6.94 6.05
C LEU A 25 17.21 7.14 7.25
N PHE A 26 18.39 6.51 7.24
CA PHE A 26 19.41 6.71 8.27
C PHE A 26 19.75 8.19 8.43
N ASN A 27 20.02 8.89 7.33
CA ASN A 27 20.35 10.33 7.35
C ASN A 27 19.24 11.21 7.96
N VAL A 28 17.98 10.78 7.86
CA VAL A 28 16.84 11.49 8.47
C VAL A 28 16.76 11.18 9.96
N TYR A 29 16.84 9.89 10.33
CA TYR A 29 16.54 9.42 11.68
C TYR A 29 17.74 9.40 12.62
N CYS A 30 18.98 9.52 12.14
CA CYS A 30 20.17 9.52 12.99
C CYS A 30 20.21 10.69 13.98
N SER A 31 19.49 11.78 13.68
CA SER A 31 19.34 12.96 14.54
C SER A 31 18.36 12.78 15.70
N TYR A 32 17.50 11.75 15.66
CA TYR A 32 16.51 11.48 16.70
C TYR A 32 17.20 10.85 17.91
N LYS A 33 16.84 11.24 19.14
CA LYS A 33 17.52 10.76 20.36
C LYS A 33 16.87 9.53 20.96
N GLU A 34 15.55 9.41 20.82
CA GLU A 34 14.78 8.31 21.38
C GLU A 34 14.43 7.30 20.29
N SER A 35 14.75 6.03 20.54
CA SER A 35 14.40 4.91 19.66
C SER A 35 12.91 4.85 19.38
N LYS A 36 12.11 5.22 20.38
CA LYS A 36 10.65 5.25 20.29
C LYS A 36 10.17 6.26 19.26
N GLU A 37 10.77 7.45 19.19
CA GLU A 37 10.40 8.46 18.19
C GLU A 37 10.71 7.98 16.76
N ILE A 38 11.85 7.31 16.58
CA ILE A 38 12.20 6.69 15.29
C ILE A 38 11.16 5.63 14.92
N TRP A 39 10.85 4.73 15.84
CA TRP A 39 9.88 3.66 15.62
C TRP A 39 8.48 4.20 15.29
N ASP A 40 7.95 5.11 16.12
CA ASP A 40 6.61 5.67 15.94
C ASP A 40 6.50 6.47 14.63
N SER A 41 7.55 7.22 14.27
CA SER A 41 7.61 7.94 12.98
C SER A 41 7.65 6.98 11.79
N LEU A 42 8.42 5.89 11.87
CA LEU A 42 8.47 4.87 10.81
C LEU A 42 7.10 4.20 10.65
N ILE A 43 6.48 3.77 11.75
CA ILE A 43 5.14 3.19 11.74
C ILE A 43 4.16 4.16 11.08
N LEU A 44 4.11 5.41 11.52
CA LEU A 44 3.22 6.41 10.92
C LEU A 44 3.47 6.58 9.42
N LYS A 45 4.73 6.74 9.00
CA LYS A 45 5.11 6.93 7.59
C LYS A 45 4.67 5.77 6.72
N TYR A 46 4.92 4.54 7.15
CA TYR A 46 4.61 3.35 6.36
C TYR A 46 3.13 3.00 6.40
N THR A 47 2.43 3.22 7.53
CA THR A 47 0.98 3.06 7.63
C THR A 47 0.26 4.05 6.72
N VAL A 48 0.61 5.34 6.75
CA VAL A 48 0.01 6.35 5.85
C VAL A 48 0.29 6.00 4.39
N LYS A 49 1.54 5.62 4.06
CA LYS A 49 1.91 5.23 2.70
C LYS A 49 1.11 4.01 2.22
N ASP A 50 0.88 3.03 3.09
CA ASP A 50 0.09 1.86 2.72
C ASP A 50 -1.39 2.20 2.52
N VAL A 51 -1.99 2.99 3.41
CA VAL A 51 -3.38 3.47 3.27
C VAL A 51 -3.57 4.26 1.97
N VAL A 52 -2.63 5.15 1.62
CA VAL A 52 -2.67 5.91 0.36
C VAL A 52 -2.58 4.96 -0.85
N ARG A 53 -1.70 3.95 -0.80
CA ARG A 53 -1.57 2.95 -1.87
C ARG A 53 -2.85 2.11 -2.02
N GLN A 54 -3.45 1.67 -0.92
CA GLN A 54 -4.72 0.94 -0.94
C GLN A 54 -5.82 1.79 -1.57
N ARG A 55 -5.97 3.05 -1.14
CA ARG A 55 -6.93 4.00 -1.73
C ARG A 55 -6.73 4.15 -3.23
N PHE A 56 -5.49 4.27 -3.69
CA PHE A 56 -5.19 4.41 -5.11
C PHE A 56 -5.57 3.16 -5.92
N ILE A 57 -5.25 1.96 -5.42
CA ILE A 57 -5.60 0.69 -6.08
C ILE A 57 -7.12 0.54 -6.16
N ILE A 58 -7.84 0.77 -5.06
CA ILE A 58 -9.31 0.72 -5.00
C ILE A 58 -9.92 1.72 -5.98
N ALA A 59 -9.41 2.96 -6.03
CA ALA A 59 -9.89 3.98 -6.95
C ALA A 59 -9.66 3.60 -8.42
N ASN A 60 -8.52 3.00 -8.75
CA ASN A 60 -8.23 2.54 -10.11
C ASN A 60 -9.14 1.40 -10.55
N TYR A 61 -9.39 0.44 -9.65
CA TYR A 61 -10.37 -0.62 -9.89
C TYR A 61 -11.77 -0.04 -10.13
N TYR A 62 -12.23 0.84 -9.24
CA TYR A 62 -13.55 1.44 -9.31
C TYR A 62 -13.78 2.31 -10.56
N ARG A 63 -12.75 3.05 -10.99
CA ARG A 63 -12.81 3.92 -12.18
C ARG A 63 -12.59 3.20 -13.50
N TRP A 64 -12.26 1.91 -13.46
CA TRP A 64 -12.04 1.16 -14.68
C TRP A 64 -13.37 1.03 -15.45
N ILE A 65 -13.34 1.44 -16.72
CA ILE A 65 -14.44 1.32 -17.67
C ILE A 65 -13.92 0.68 -18.94
N MET A 66 -14.79 -0.02 -19.65
CA MET A 66 -14.50 -0.51 -20.99
C MET A 66 -14.60 0.65 -21.99
N ASN A 67 -13.69 0.67 -22.96
CA ASN A 67 -13.65 1.62 -24.07
C ASN A 67 -13.78 0.83 -25.38
N GLU A 68 -14.78 1.16 -26.19
CA GLU A 68 -15.10 0.40 -27.40
C GLU A 68 -14.04 0.48 -28.50
N GLU A 69 -13.23 1.54 -28.51
CA GLU A 69 -12.16 1.75 -29.49
C GLU A 69 -10.91 0.91 -29.20
N LYS A 70 -10.87 0.20 -28.06
CA LYS A 70 -9.70 -0.58 -27.62
C LYS A 70 -9.96 -2.08 -27.71
N ASP A 71 -8.91 -2.83 -28.06
CA ASP A 71 -8.97 -4.29 -28.10
C ASP A 71 -9.44 -4.89 -26.76
N ILE A 72 -10.47 -5.74 -26.84
CA ILE A 72 -11.11 -6.35 -25.67
C ILE A 72 -10.15 -7.21 -24.84
N LYS A 73 -9.20 -7.90 -25.46
CA LYS A 73 -8.22 -8.75 -24.75
C LYS A 73 -7.27 -7.89 -23.94
N VAL A 74 -6.81 -6.77 -24.50
CA VAL A 74 -5.96 -5.80 -23.79
C VAL A 74 -6.71 -5.24 -22.57
N GLN A 75 -8.00 -4.94 -22.72
CA GLN A 75 -8.83 -4.42 -21.64
C GLN A 75 -9.09 -5.45 -20.53
N ILE A 76 -9.41 -6.70 -20.89
CA ILE A 76 -9.58 -7.80 -19.94
C ILE A 76 -8.28 -8.07 -19.17
N ASN A 77 -7.12 -8.05 -19.84
CA ASN A 77 -5.83 -8.19 -19.17
C ASN A 77 -5.59 -7.06 -18.17
N LYS A 78 -5.96 -5.82 -18.51
CA LYS A 78 -5.89 -4.69 -17.58
C LYS A 78 -6.83 -4.88 -16.39
N TYR A 79 -8.03 -5.40 -16.60
CA TYR A 79 -8.99 -5.71 -15.54
C TYR A 79 -8.44 -6.76 -14.57
N HIS A 80 -7.89 -7.87 -15.09
CA HIS A 80 -7.23 -8.89 -14.27
C HIS A 80 -6.08 -8.31 -13.45
N LYS A 81 -5.25 -7.44 -14.04
CA LYS A 81 -4.17 -6.78 -13.30
C LYS A 81 -4.68 -5.94 -12.13
N LEU A 82 -5.81 -5.24 -12.30
CA LEU A 82 -6.44 -4.48 -11.21
C LEU A 82 -6.93 -5.40 -10.08
N LEU A 83 -7.47 -6.58 -10.41
CA LEU A 83 -7.85 -7.59 -9.42
C LEU A 83 -6.64 -8.15 -8.69
N GLU A 84 -5.53 -8.40 -9.39
CA GLU A 84 -4.28 -8.83 -8.75
C GLU A 84 -3.71 -7.73 -7.84
N ASP A 85 -3.74 -6.47 -8.26
CA ASP A 85 -3.33 -5.34 -7.42
C ASP A 85 -4.15 -5.27 -6.13
N LEU A 86 -5.48 -5.51 -6.18
CA LEU A 86 -6.33 -5.62 -4.99
C LEU A 86 -5.90 -6.77 -4.07
N LYS A 87 -5.61 -7.96 -4.63
CA LYS A 87 -5.12 -9.11 -3.87
C LYS A 87 -3.80 -8.81 -3.15
N THR A 88 -2.88 -8.04 -3.76
CA THR A 88 -1.64 -7.62 -3.08
C THR A 88 -1.88 -6.77 -1.83
N LYS A 89 -3.10 -6.25 -1.65
CA LYS A 89 -3.56 -5.51 -0.48
C LYS A 89 -4.49 -6.30 0.43
N ASN A 90 -4.54 -7.62 0.28
CA ASN A 90 -5.46 -8.51 0.97
C ASN A 90 -6.94 -8.16 0.72
N ILE A 91 -7.24 -7.50 -0.41
CA ILE A 91 -8.60 -7.18 -0.82
C ILE A 91 -9.03 -8.23 -1.85
N SER A 92 -9.80 -9.20 -1.41
CA SER A 92 -10.41 -10.21 -2.28
C SER A 92 -11.89 -9.92 -2.46
N LEU A 93 -12.33 -9.82 -3.71
CA LEU A 93 -13.73 -9.63 -4.06
C LEU A 93 -14.36 -10.99 -4.39
N PRO A 94 -15.63 -11.24 -4.02
CA PRO A 94 -16.33 -12.46 -4.41
C PRO A 94 -16.43 -12.61 -5.94
N ASP A 95 -16.29 -13.83 -6.46
CA ASP A 95 -16.34 -14.10 -7.91
C ASP A 95 -17.66 -13.66 -8.56
N ASN A 96 -18.77 -13.79 -7.83
CA ASN A 96 -20.08 -13.33 -8.29
C ASN A 96 -20.17 -11.79 -8.38
N PHE A 97 -19.41 -11.05 -7.56
CA PHE A 97 -19.32 -9.60 -7.64
C PHE A 97 -18.50 -9.19 -8.87
N ILE A 98 -17.35 -9.83 -9.06
CA ILE A 98 -16.45 -9.56 -10.20
C ILE A 98 -17.18 -9.81 -11.53
N SER A 99 -17.84 -10.96 -11.67
CA SER A 99 -18.57 -11.33 -12.89
C SER A 99 -19.74 -10.40 -13.18
N LYS A 100 -20.57 -10.08 -12.17
CA LYS A 100 -21.68 -9.12 -12.33
C LYS A 100 -21.20 -7.74 -12.71
N LEU A 101 -20.12 -7.24 -12.10
CA LEU A 101 -19.57 -5.93 -12.44
C LEU A 101 -19.06 -5.90 -13.89
N LEU A 102 -18.38 -6.97 -14.32
CA LEU A 102 -17.89 -7.07 -15.70
C LEU A 102 -19.04 -7.05 -16.71
N ILE A 103 -20.13 -7.78 -16.44
CA ILE A 103 -21.35 -7.76 -17.28
C ILE A 103 -21.94 -6.35 -17.37
N VAL A 104 -22.09 -5.67 -16.24
CA VAL A 104 -22.61 -4.29 -16.21
C VAL A 104 -21.72 -3.36 -17.05
N LYS A 105 -20.40 -3.46 -16.89
CA LYS A 105 -19.44 -2.64 -17.65
C LYS A 105 -19.45 -2.93 -19.15
N LEU A 106 -19.64 -4.19 -19.54
CA LEU A 106 -19.81 -4.60 -20.94
C LEU A 106 -21.12 -4.05 -21.55
N MET A 107 -22.22 -4.10 -20.80
CA MET A 107 -23.50 -3.56 -21.26
C MET A 107 -23.50 -2.03 -21.37
N GLU A 108 -22.81 -1.34 -20.45
CA GLU A 108 -22.63 0.12 -20.49
C GLU A 108 -21.86 0.58 -21.74
N SER A 109 -20.88 -0.20 -22.23
CA SER A 109 -20.22 0.11 -23.50
C SER A 109 -21.20 0.07 -24.67
N TRP A 110 -22.02 -0.98 -24.80
CA TRP A 110 -22.90 -1.17 -25.96
C TRP A 110 -24.06 -0.17 -26.07
N THR A 111 -24.32 0.61 -25.01
CA THR A 111 -25.43 1.57 -24.97
C THR A 111 -24.97 3.00 -25.26
N ASN A 112 -23.66 3.28 -25.23
CA ASN A 112 -23.08 4.61 -25.49
C ASN A 112 -22.44 4.67 -26.88
#